data_AF-A0A0D9NIS2-F1
#
_entry.id   AF-A0A0D9NIS2-F1
#
_cell.length_a   1.000
_cell.length_b   1.000
_cell.length_c   1.000
_cell.angle_alpha   90.00
_cell.angle_beta   90.00
_cell.angle_gamma   90.00
#
_symmetry.space_group_name_H-M   'P 1'
#
loop_
_entity.id
_entity.type
_entity.pdbx_description
1 polymer ?
#
loop_
_entity_poly.entity_id
_entity_poly.type
_entity_poly.pdbx_seq_one_letter_code
_entity_poly.pdbx_strand_id
1 'polypeptide(L)'
;MKDNMSFLNDGADILDSGYFQAYSNIKRSIRHSSSDLLATRGSATAALTIPAFDANSRARTRKKRRGLLERLRGQLTPDNPGASTPFARERQRIQAAIAAKEYAFRFEQVVSINVKRLVPGQRTFSTVLYPIFQLIRFFLRERTSYLGVLRQFPSVAFPGVLPGFARVFALALGEIEERFIADGCKGLCLALSEGVAALDRLGNFCFTGDPTVLPPKVLRPLKTMDSLREGGWPYISPDLLDLREGRGFIDLRRWPRKEDERPLLMHVPSLAYHYGSQVATNRESQLWFAELGGRDMRGLAGTSRFVEEVFRELWVDDTRSFVSDKLQQRLNRGVRGGQTSMKADQATLAKTRAALSEWEASWNPFSWSKFERLSEEVLSVDTEEMMIKAGRLWRDHGWTLRGRSTGHSKDITRSR
;
A
#
# COMPACT_ATOMS: atom_id res chain seq x y z
N MET A 1 26.25 -12.64 41.95
CA MET A 1 25.72 -11.91 43.12
C MET A 1 24.24 -12.22 43.21
N LYS A 2 23.77 -12.89 44.27
CA LYS A 2 22.33 -12.95 44.54
C LYS A 2 21.90 -11.55 44.99
N ASP A 3 20.87 -11.01 44.37
CA ASP A 3 20.32 -9.69 44.72
C ASP A 3 19.89 -9.71 46.20
N ASN A 4 20.13 -8.63 46.95
CA ASN A 4 19.73 -8.50 48.36
C ASN A 4 18.23 -8.80 48.53
N MET A 5 17.43 -8.49 47.51
CA MET A 5 15.99 -8.77 47.47
C MET A 5 15.66 -10.27 47.31
N SER A 6 16.48 -11.02 46.55
CA SER A 6 16.32 -12.48 46.44
C SER A 6 16.64 -13.18 47.75
N PHE A 7 17.67 -12.71 48.47
CA PHE A 7 18.02 -13.25 49.79
C PHE A 7 16.90 -13.02 50.82
N LEU A 8 16.28 -11.83 50.80
CA LEU A 8 15.16 -11.49 51.68
C LEU A 8 13.84 -12.20 51.32
N ASN A 9 13.79 -12.94 50.20
CA ASN A 9 12.62 -13.64 49.71
C ASN A 9 12.91 -15.13 49.45
N ASP A 10 13.62 -15.79 50.36
CA ASP A 10 13.91 -17.23 50.32
C ASP A 10 14.61 -17.70 49.02
N GLY A 11 15.41 -16.82 48.43
CA GLY A 11 16.10 -17.06 47.16
C GLY A 11 15.21 -16.91 45.93
N ALA A 12 13.94 -16.49 46.08
CA ALA A 12 13.06 -16.23 44.95
C ALA A 12 13.52 -14.98 44.19
N ASP A 13 13.66 -15.13 42.87
CA ASP A 13 14.02 -14.03 42.00
C ASP A 13 12.79 -13.16 41.70
N ILE A 14 12.69 -12.05 42.41
CA ILE A 14 11.51 -11.19 42.44
C ILE A 14 11.70 -9.89 41.65
N LEU A 15 12.95 -9.54 41.35
CA LEU A 15 13.32 -8.31 40.68
C LEU A 15 13.92 -8.66 39.32
N ASP A 16 13.35 -8.13 38.26
CA ASP A 16 13.92 -8.20 36.92
C ASP A 16 14.28 -6.79 36.46
N SER A 17 15.51 -6.62 36.00
CA SER A 17 16.03 -5.35 35.53
C SER A 17 16.22 -5.43 34.02
N GLY A 18 15.42 -4.65 33.30
CA GLY A 18 15.60 -4.47 31.86
C GLY A 18 16.88 -3.72 31.53
N TYR A 19 17.24 -3.73 30.24
CA TYR A 19 18.35 -2.96 29.72
C TYR A 19 18.16 -1.46 29.94
N PHE A 20 19.27 -0.75 30.10
CA PHE A 20 19.27 0.71 30.00
C PHE A 20 18.91 1.13 28.59
N GLN A 21 17.98 2.08 28.49
CA GLN A 21 17.54 2.67 27.23
C GLN A 21 17.86 4.16 27.24
N ALA A 22 18.59 4.62 26.23
CA ALA A 22 18.84 6.03 26.01
C ALA A 22 18.16 6.47 24.72
N TYR A 23 17.46 7.59 24.76
CA TYR A 23 16.88 8.19 23.56
C TYR A 23 16.83 9.71 23.66
N SER A 24 16.86 10.35 22.50
CA SER A 24 16.57 11.77 22.40
C SER A 24 15.07 11.98 22.22
N ASN A 25 14.52 12.99 22.88
CA ASN A 25 13.15 13.44 22.65
C ASN A 25 12.99 14.31 21.38
N ILE A 26 14.03 14.42 20.53
CA ILE A 26 14.05 15.24 19.31
C ILE A 26 12.83 15.02 18.39
N LYS A 27 12.28 13.80 18.37
CA LYS A 27 11.07 13.50 17.57
C LYS A 27 9.84 14.26 18.09
N ARG A 28 9.77 14.55 19.39
CA ARG A 28 8.70 15.34 20.02
C ARG A 28 8.87 16.85 19.79
N SER A 29 10.11 17.35 19.65
CA SER A 29 10.31 18.78 19.38
C SER A 29 9.92 19.19 17.98
N ILE A 30 9.94 18.26 17.01
CA ILE A 30 9.58 18.53 15.62
C ILE A 30 8.18 18.05 15.21
N ARG A 31 7.45 17.38 16.10
CA ARG A 31 6.10 16.85 15.84
C ARG A 31 5.16 17.04 17.01
N HIS A 32 4.19 17.91 16.81
CA HIS A 32 3.15 18.19 17.80
C HIS A 32 1.90 17.30 17.62
N SER A 33 1.76 16.63 16.47
CA SER A 33 0.68 15.68 16.19
C SER A 33 1.11 14.60 15.18
N SER A 34 0.33 13.53 15.07
CA SER A 34 0.54 12.48 14.06
C SER A 34 0.28 12.98 12.62
N SER A 35 -0.56 14.00 12.46
CA SER A 35 -0.85 14.62 11.15
C SER A 35 0.27 15.53 10.65
N ASP A 36 1.19 15.94 11.54
CA ASP A 36 2.27 16.84 11.19
C ASP A 36 3.43 16.13 10.47
N LEU A 37 3.51 14.79 10.42
CA LEU A 37 4.55 14.10 9.62
C LEU A 37 4.14 14.04 8.13
N LEU A 38 4.94 14.66 7.25
CA LEU A 38 4.65 14.63 5.79
C LEU A 38 4.96 13.29 5.15
N ALA A 39 5.95 12.56 5.68
CA ALA A 39 6.31 11.21 5.24
C ALA A 39 5.33 10.17 5.79
N THR A 40 4.04 10.38 5.56
CA THR A 40 2.98 9.48 6.05
C THR A 40 2.08 9.01 4.91
N ARG A 41 1.40 7.89 5.18
CA ARG A 41 0.30 7.34 4.37
C ARG A 41 0.69 7.03 2.92
N GLY A 42 1.95 6.70 2.66
CA GLY A 42 2.42 6.29 1.32
C GLY A 42 2.24 7.37 0.25
N SER A 43 2.51 8.64 0.59
CA SER A 43 2.26 9.77 -0.31
C SER A 43 3.15 9.72 -1.57
N ALA A 44 4.43 9.36 -1.44
CA ALA A 44 5.32 9.20 -2.59
C ALA A 44 4.90 7.97 -3.42
N THR A 45 4.56 6.89 -2.73
CA THR A 45 4.00 5.67 -3.35
C THR A 45 2.79 6.02 -4.22
N ALA A 46 1.82 6.75 -3.67
CA ALA A 46 0.62 7.12 -4.41
C ALA A 46 0.92 8.07 -5.59
N ALA A 47 1.86 9.00 -5.43
CA ALA A 47 2.23 9.94 -6.49
C ALA A 47 2.85 9.23 -7.72
N LEU A 48 3.75 8.27 -7.45
CA LEU A 48 4.63 7.67 -8.45
C LEU A 48 4.09 6.36 -9.05
N THR A 49 3.22 5.64 -8.34
CA THR A 49 2.78 4.28 -8.75
C THR A 49 1.42 4.21 -9.42
N ILE A 50 0.61 5.27 -9.33
CA ILE A 50 -0.68 5.31 -10.03
C ILE A 50 -0.46 5.28 -11.56
N PRO A 51 -1.14 4.38 -12.30
CA PRO A 51 -1.07 4.34 -13.76
C PRO A 51 -1.50 5.66 -14.40
N ALA A 52 -0.87 6.03 -15.53
CA ALA A 52 -1.23 7.24 -16.25
C ALA A 52 -2.71 7.27 -16.70
N PHE A 53 -3.26 6.13 -17.09
CA PHE A 53 -4.68 6.01 -17.47
C PHE A 53 -5.59 6.39 -16.29
N ASP A 54 -5.42 5.73 -15.14
CA ASP A 54 -6.22 5.99 -13.94
C ASP A 54 -6.00 7.41 -13.41
N ALA A 55 -4.76 7.90 -13.45
CA ALA A 55 -4.42 9.26 -13.05
C ALA A 55 -5.16 10.34 -13.86
N ASN A 56 -5.43 10.08 -15.13
CA ASN A 56 -6.08 11.01 -16.04
C ASN A 56 -7.59 10.80 -16.16
N SER A 57 -8.11 9.67 -15.67
CA SER A 57 -9.53 9.28 -15.76
C SER A 57 -10.52 10.30 -15.18
N ARG A 58 -10.20 10.88 -14.01
CA ARG A 58 -11.06 11.83 -13.28
C ARG A 58 -10.27 13.08 -12.91
N ALA A 59 -10.91 14.26 -13.05
CA ALA A 59 -10.30 15.54 -12.69
C ALA A 59 -9.82 15.58 -11.23
N ARG A 60 -10.57 14.96 -10.31
CA ARG A 60 -10.20 14.83 -8.89
C ARG A 60 -8.91 14.02 -8.70
N THR A 61 -8.79 12.88 -9.39
CA THR A 61 -7.59 12.01 -9.34
C THR A 61 -6.37 12.74 -9.88
N ARG A 62 -6.52 13.41 -11.03
CA ARG A 62 -5.46 14.23 -11.65
C ARG A 62 -5.00 15.36 -10.73
N LYS A 63 -5.93 16.11 -10.14
CA LYS A 63 -5.62 17.17 -9.17
C LYS A 63 -4.88 16.62 -7.95
N LYS A 64 -5.33 15.48 -7.41
CA LYS A 64 -4.70 14.84 -6.25
C LYS A 64 -3.29 14.34 -6.57
N ARG A 65 -3.09 13.63 -7.68
CA ARG A 65 -1.77 13.18 -8.13
C ARG A 65 -0.82 14.37 -8.33
N ARG A 66 -1.27 15.42 -9.02
CA ARG A 66 -0.48 16.63 -9.22
C ARG A 66 -0.04 17.24 -7.90
N GLY A 67 -0.94 17.41 -6.93
CA GLY A 67 -0.57 17.95 -5.61
C GLY A 67 0.41 17.07 -4.83
N LEU A 68 0.33 15.74 -4.97
CA LEU A 68 1.31 14.83 -4.38
C LEU A 68 2.69 14.92 -5.06
N LEU A 69 2.73 15.07 -6.39
CA LEU A 69 3.97 15.27 -7.15
C LEU A 69 4.60 16.63 -6.86
N GLU A 70 3.80 17.71 -6.83
CA GLU A 70 4.26 19.06 -6.45
C GLU A 70 4.90 19.04 -5.06
N ARG A 71 4.30 18.33 -4.11
CA ARG A 71 4.87 18.14 -2.78
C ARG A 71 6.18 17.36 -2.81
N LEU A 72 6.22 16.23 -3.52
CA LEU A 72 7.41 15.38 -3.60
C LEU A 72 8.60 16.14 -4.22
N ARG A 73 8.32 17.04 -5.17
CA ARG A 73 9.30 17.88 -5.88
C ARG A 73 9.65 19.19 -5.17
N GLY A 74 9.02 19.47 -4.03
CA GLY A 74 9.20 20.74 -3.32
C GLY A 74 8.58 21.97 -4.01
N GLN A 75 7.74 21.78 -5.02
CA GLN A 75 7.13 22.86 -5.82
C GLN A 75 6.06 23.65 -5.05
N LEU A 76 5.58 23.13 -3.92
CA LEU A 76 4.64 23.86 -3.05
C LEU A 76 5.34 25.00 -2.28
N THR A 77 6.67 24.97 -2.18
CA THR A 77 7.47 26.00 -1.50
C THR A 77 8.71 26.32 -2.34
N PRO A 78 8.58 27.06 -3.46
CA PRO A 78 9.67 27.30 -4.40
C PRO A 78 10.93 27.92 -3.77
N ASP A 79 10.75 28.84 -2.82
CA ASP A 79 11.86 29.53 -2.14
C ASP A 79 12.61 28.62 -1.14
N ASN A 80 11.95 27.54 -0.70
CA ASN A 80 12.55 26.50 0.15
C ASN A 80 11.93 25.14 -0.19
N PRO A 81 12.40 24.46 -1.26
CA PRO A 81 11.80 23.20 -1.71
C PRO A 81 11.80 22.10 -0.64
N GLY A 82 12.80 22.14 0.25
CA GLY A 82 12.92 21.24 1.38
C GLY A 82 11.76 21.36 2.37
N ALA A 83 11.08 22.51 2.46
CA ALA A 83 9.98 22.73 3.40
C ALA A 83 8.69 22.00 3.05
N SER A 84 8.49 21.56 1.81
CA SER A 84 7.33 20.78 1.38
C SER A 84 7.67 19.34 0.99
N THR A 85 8.94 19.05 0.71
CA THR A 85 9.42 17.70 0.41
C THR A 85 9.45 16.84 1.68
N PRO A 86 8.77 15.67 1.75
CA PRO A 86 8.53 14.95 3.00
C PRO A 86 9.76 14.74 3.90
N PHE A 87 10.74 13.94 3.47
CA PHE A 87 11.91 13.63 4.29
C PHE A 87 12.90 14.81 4.40
N ALA A 88 12.98 15.67 3.38
CA ALA A 88 13.83 16.86 3.45
C ALA A 88 13.31 17.86 4.50
N ARG A 89 11.98 17.99 4.64
CA ARG A 89 11.37 18.84 5.66
C ARG A 89 11.63 18.31 7.05
N GLU A 90 11.45 17.00 7.26
CA GLU A 90 11.77 16.39 8.55
C GLU A 90 13.25 16.60 8.91
N ARG A 91 14.15 16.48 7.92
CA ARG A 91 15.57 16.79 8.10
C ARG A 91 15.79 18.24 8.55
N GLN A 92 15.21 19.21 7.84
CA GLN A 92 15.35 20.64 8.16
C GLN A 92 14.85 20.95 9.57
N ARG A 93 13.67 20.43 9.95
CA ARG A 93 13.11 20.62 11.29
C ARG A 93 14.02 20.05 12.38
N ILE A 94 14.54 18.84 12.17
CA ILE A 94 15.44 18.22 13.16
C ILE A 94 16.74 18.99 13.26
N GLN A 95 17.32 19.41 12.13
CA GLN A 95 18.55 20.20 12.13
C GLN A 95 18.35 21.55 12.83
N ALA A 96 17.21 22.21 12.61
CA ALA A 96 16.84 23.45 13.30
C ALA A 96 16.71 23.22 14.81
N ALA A 97 16.00 22.17 15.24
CA ALA A 97 15.86 21.83 16.66
C ALA A 97 17.22 21.47 17.32
N ILE A 98 18.11 20.79 16.60
CA ILE A 98 19.48 20.52 17.07
C ILE A 98 20.26 21.83 17.24
N ALA A 99 20.22 22.71 16.25
CA ALA A 99 20.92 24.00 16.27
C ALA A 99 20.41 24.90 17.41
N ALA A 100 19.10 24.93 17.62
CA ALA A 100 18.45 25.64 18.71
C ALA A 100 18.62 24.96 20.08
N LYS A 101 19.24 23.77 20.14
CA LYS A 101 19.36 22.92 21.34
C LYS A 101 18.00 22.58 21.97
N GLU A 102 16.95 22.50 21.15
CA GLU A 102 15.59 22.12 21.51
C GLU A 102 15.44 20.59 21.54
N TYR A 103 16.25 19.95 22.38
CA TYR A 103 16.17 18.52 22.65
C TYR A 103 16.71 18.20 24.04
N ALA A 104 16.27 17.06 24.56
CA ALA A 104 16.73 16.46 25.80
C ALA A 104 17.04 14.98 25.55
N PHE A 105 18.02 14.48 26.30
CA PHE A 105 18.28 13.06 26.40
C PHE A 105 17.51 12.51 27.59
N ARG A 106 16.89 11.35 27.38
CA ARG A 106 16.25 10.57 28.43
C ARG A 106 16.97 9.23 28.53
N PHE A 107 17.32 8.88 29.75
CA PHE A 107 17.92 7.60 30.10
C PHE A 107 16.96 6.90 31.05
N GLU A 108 16.56 5.68 30.70
CA GLU A 108 15.58 4.90 31.43
C GLU A 108 16.10 3.50 31.74
N GLN A 109 15.67 2.98 32.88
CA GLN A 109 15.78 1.57 33.22
C GLN A 109 14.41 1.10 33.67
N VAL A 110 13.92 0.04 33.05
CA VAL A 110 12.66 -0.60 33.46
C VAL A 110 13.00 -1.65 34.49
N VAL A 111 12.35 -1.58 35.64
CA VAL A 111 12.49 -2.56 36.71
C VAL A 111 11.13 -3.15 37.03
N SER A 112 11.06 -4.46 36.95
CA SER A 112 9.82 -5.23 37.14
C SER A 112 9.90 -6.00 38.45
N ILE A 113 8.86 -5.90 39.28
CA ILE A 113 8.76 -6.60 40.55
C ILE A 113 7.64 -7.62 40.46
N ASN A 114 7.98 -8.90 40.61
CA ASN A 114 6.99 -9.96 40.63
C ASN A 114 6.40 -10.13 42.04
N VAL A 115 5.38 -9.33 42.33
CA VAL A 115 4.71 -9.31 43.65
C VAL A 115 4.16 -10.66 44.07
N LYS A 116 3.77 -11.53 43.11
CA LYS A 116 3.24 -12.88 43.42
C LYS A 116 4.30 -13.80 44.01
N ARG A 117 5.57 -13.59 43.66
CA ARG A 117 6.71 -14.38 44.15
C ARG A 117 7.27 -13.89 45.47
N LEU A 118 6.83 -12.73 45.97
CA LEU A 118 7.16 -12.27 47.31
C LEU A 118 6.59 -13.24 48.35
N VAL A 119 7.41 -13.55 49.37
CA VAL A 119 6.95 -14.29 50.54
C VAL A 119 5.91 -13.47 51.31
N PRO A 120 4.91 -14.09 51.98
CA PRO A 120 3.78 -13.38 52.57
C PRO A 120 4.17 -12.19 53.47
N GLY A 121 5.19 -12.35 54.31
CA GLY A 121 5.67 -11.29 55.22
C GLY A 121 6.37 -10.12 54.52
N GLN A 122 6.76 -10.27 53.25
CA GLN A 122 7.46 -9.26 52.46
C GLN A 122 6.55 -8.58 51.43
N ARG A 123 5.25 -8.91 51.37
CA ARG A 123 4.26 -8.28 50.48
C ARG A 123 3.79 -6.93 51.02
N THR A 124 4.74 -6.01 51.18
CA THR A 124 4.46 -4.66 51.69
C THR A 124 4.75 -3.61 50.64
N PHE A 125 4.09 -2.45 50.75
CA PHE A 125 4.35 -1.32 49.87
C PHE A 125 5.81 -0.85 49.95
N SER A 126 6.39 -0.87 51.16
CA SER A 126 7.79 -0.55 51.42
C SER A 126 8.75 -1.46 50.67
N THR A 127 8.48 -2.78 50.64
CA THR A 127 9.30 -3.77 49.92
C THR A 127 9.28 -3.51 48.41
N VAL A 128 8.14 -3.10 47.85
CA VAL A 128 8.02 -2.74 46.43
C VAL A 128 8.76 -1.43 46.11
N LEU A 129 8.72 -0.44 47.00
CA LEU A 129 9.40 0.84 46.77
C LEU A 129 10.90 0.79 47.00
N TYR A 130 11.39 -0.14 47.83
CA TYR A 130 12.80 -0.25 48.17
C TYR A 130 13.76 -0.23 46.96
N PRO A 131 13.58 -1.08 45.92
CA PRO A 131 14.43 -1.02 44.72
C PRO A 131 14.36 0.31 43.97
N ILE A 132 13.19 0.97 43.96
CA ILE A 132 13.02 2.30 43.34
C ILE A 132 13.86 3.34 44.08
N PHE A 133 13.82 3.36 45.41
CA PHE A 133 14.63 4.28 46.20
C PHE A 133 16.12 4.01 46.07
N GLN A 134 16.54 2.75 45.95
CA GLN A 134 17.93 2.41 45.68
C GLN A 134 18.40 2.93 44.34
N LEU A 135 17.58 2.81 43.28
CA LEU A 135 17.88 3.40 41.97
C LEU A 135 17.96 4.93 42.02
N ILE A 136 17.01 5.58 42.69
CA ILE A 136 17.05 7.05 42.89
C ILE A 136 18.35 7.43 43.60
N ARG A 137 18.71 6.72 44.68
CA ARG A 137 19.94 6.97 45.43
C ARG A 137 21.18 6.75 44.56
N PHE A 138 21.21 5.70 43.75
CA PHE A 138 22.27 5.42 42.79
C PHE A 138 22.41 6.59 41.80
N PHE A 139 21.34 7.02 41.14
CA PHE A 139 21.41 8.14 40.20
C PHE A 139 21.75 9.49 40.86
N LEU A 140 21.42 9.69 42.14
CA LEU A 140 21.76 10.92 42.84
C LEU A 140 23.20 10.95 43.37
N ARG A 141 23.73 9.81 43.83
CA ARG A 141 25.00 9.73 44.57
C ARG A 141 26.16 9.10 43.79
N GLU A 142 25.87 8.18 42.87
CA GLU A 142 26.85 7.33 42.19
C GLU A 142 27.11 7.82 40.75
N ARG A 143 27.27 9.13 40.55
CA ARG A 143 27.34 9.73 39.20
C ARG A 143 28.41 9.08 38.31
N THR A 144 29.57 8.76 38.87
CA THR A 144 30.69 8.13 38.16
C THR A 144 30.36 6.74 37.62
N SER A 145 29.47 6.01 38.30
CA SER A 145 29.12 4.62 38.01
C SER A 145 28.31 4.48 36.72
N TYR A 146 27.59 5.52 36.28
CA TYR A 146 26.82 5.51 35.03
C TYR A 146 27.27 6.58 34.00
N LEU A 147 28.16 7.51 34.38
CA LEU A 147 28.70 8.53 33.46
C LEU A 147 29.39 7.91 32.25
N GLY A 148 30.08 6.78 32.41
CA GLY A 148 30.72 6.06 31.30
C GLY A 148 29.69 5.63 30.23
N VAL A 149 28.55 5.09 30.66
CA VAL A 149 27.45 4.69 29.77
C VAL A 149 26.83 5.91 29.09
N LEU A 150 26.60 7.00 29.82
CA LEU A 150 26.08 8.24 29.22
C LEU A 150 27.03 8.84 28.17
N ARG A 151 28.34 8.73 28.38
CA ARG A 151 29.38 9.21 27.45
C ARG A 151 29.50 8.34 26.19
N GLN A 152 28.96 7.12 26.18
CA GLN A 152 28.88 6.29 24.97
C GLN A 152 27.87 6.84 23.95
N PHE A 153 27.08 7.85 24.29
CA PHE A 153 26.20 8.57 23.37
C PHE A 153 26.85 9.91 22.99
N PRO A 154 27.68 9.98 21.94
CA PRO A 154 28.38 11.21 21.61
C PRO A 154 27.34 12.24 21.16
N SER A 155 27.34 13.43 21.77
CA SER A 155 26.43 14.53 21.40
C SER A 155 26.60 14.99 19.95
N VAL A 156 27.74 14.67 19.33
CA VAL A 156 28.01 14.92 17.91
C VAL A 156 27.20 13.98 17.01
N ALA A 157 26.99 12.73 17.44
CA ALA A 157 26.29 11.71 16.66
C ALA A 157 24.79 11.66 17.01
N PHE A 158 24.45 11.79 18.30
CA PHE A 158 23.07 11.81 18.77
C PHE A 158 22.65 13.25 19.11
N PRO A 159 21.54 13.77 18.54
CA PRO A 159 20.53 13.08 17.72
C PRO A 159 20.77 13.14 16.18
N GLY A 160 21.96 13.51 15.73
CA GLY A 160 22.35 13.69 14.31
C GLY A 160 22.17 12.48 13.38
N VAL A 161 22.00 11.27 13.91
CA VAL A 161 21.65 10.06 13.13
C VAL A 161 20.32 10.22 12.36
N LEU A 162 19.29 10.81 12.99
CA LEU A 162 17.95 10.91 12.40
C LEU A 162 17.90 11.84 11.16
N PRO A 163 18.58 13.01 11.13
CA PRO A 163 18.82 13.76 9.91
C PRO A 163 19.54 12.99 8.80
N GLY A 164 20.48 12.12 9.16
CA GLY A 164 21.18 11.24 8.22
C GLY A 164 20.18 10.30 7.51
N PHE A 165 19.30 9.66 8.27
CA PHE A 165 18.24 8.83 7.74
C PHE A 165 17.26 9.60 6.86
N ALA A 166 16.85 10.78 7.29
CA ALA A 166 16.03 11.69 6.49
C ALA A 166 16.65 11.96 5.11
N ARG A 167 17.98 12.20 5.08
CA ARG A 167 18.72 12.42 3.84
C ARG A 167 18.73 11.17 2.96
N VAL A 168 18.97 9.98 3.51
CA VAL A 168 18.98 8.73 2.75
C VAL A 168 17.63 8.49 2.06
N PHE A 169 16.51 8.61 2.80
CA PHE A 169 15.19 8.45 2.20
C PHE A 169 14.86 9.53 1.17
N ALA A 170 15.25 10.78 1.41
CA ALA A 170 15.06 11.86 0.46
C ALA A 170 15.81 11.59 -0.86
N LEU A 171 17.07 11.14 -0.78
CA LEU A 171 17.88 10.81 -1.95
C LEU A 171 17.31 9.60 -2.70
N ALA A 172 16.94 8.54 -1.98
CA ALA A 172 16.36 7.34 -2.60
C ALA A 172 15.03 7.62 -3.30
N LEU A 173 14.17 8.46 -2.72
CA LEU A 173 12.93 8.89 -3.37
C LEU A 173 13.19 9.82 -4.56
N GLY A 174 14.19 10.71 -4.47
CA GLY A 174 14.60 11.58 -5.58
C GLY A 174 15.06 10.77 -6.80
N GLU A 175 15.94 9.79 -6.58
CA GLU A 175 16.40 8.87 -7.63
C GLU A 175 15.24 8.14 -8.32
N ILE A 176 14.28 7.61 -7.55
CA ILE A 176 13.13 6.92 -8.14
C ILE A 176 12.20 7.90 -8.87
N GLU A 177 12.10 9.14 -8.40
CA GLU A 177 11.32 10.20 -9.06
C GLU A 177 11.94 10.61 -10.40
N GLU A 178 13.27 10.70 -10.47
CA GLU A 178 14.01 10.92 -11.73
C GLU A 178 13.75 9.79 -12.74
N ARG A 179 13.80 8.52 -12.29
CA ARG A 179 13.46 7.36 -13.14
C ARG A 179 12.01 7.38 -13.60
N PHE A 180 11.09 7.81 -12.73
CA PHE A 180 9.68 8.00 -13.08
C PHE A 180 9.48 9.08 -14.14
N ILE A 181 10.24 10.18 -14.08
CA ILE A 181 10.24 11.21 -15.13
C ILE A 181 10.81 10.64 -16.44
N ALA A 182 11.94 9.94 -16.37
CA ALA A 182 12.60 9.36 -17.54
C ALA A 182 11.72 8.35 -18.30
N ASP A 183 10.85 7.61 -17.60
CA ASP A 183 9.86 6.69 -18.21
C ASP A 183 8.57 7.42 -18.66
N GLY A 184 8.56 8.76 -18.68
CA GLY A 184 7.47 9.58 -19.19
C GLY A 184 6.28 9.69 -18.25
N CYS A 185 6.50 9.59 -16.93
CA CYS A 185 5.47 9.74 -15.90
C CYS A 185 4.29 8.75 -16.01
N LYS A 186 4.52 7.58 -16.61
CA LYS A 186 3.48 6.56 -16.88
C LYS A 186 3.03 5.77 -15.64
N GLY A 187 3.80 5.89 -14.55
CA GLY A 187 3.70 5.05 -13.36
C GLY A 187 4.90 4.12 -13.30
N LEU A 188 5.44 3.88 -12.10
CA LEU A 188 6.61 3.02 -11.91
C LEU A 188 6.33 1.56 -12.35
N CYS A 189 7.38 0.80 -12.66
CA CYS A 189 7.29 -0.66 -12.79
C CYS A 189 7.10 -1.34 -11.42
N LEU A 190 6.81 -2.64 -11.39
CA LEU A 190 6.51 -3.37 -10.15
C LEU A 190 7.62 -3.27 -9.08
N ALA A 191 8.88 -3.47 -9.47
CA ALA A 191 10.00 -3.41 -8.53
C ALA A 191 10.15 -2.02 -7.90
N LEU A 192 10.14 -0.96 -8.72
CA LEU A 192 10.22 0.42 -8.20
C LEU A 192 8.96 0.82 -7.42
N SER A 193 7.78 0.33 -7.80
CA SER A 193 6.54 0.50 -7.03
C SER A 193 6.66 -0.06 -5.62
N GLU A 194 7.13 -1.29 -5.47
CA GLU A 194 7.37 -1.92 -4.17
C GLU A 194 8.52 -1.26 -3.41
N GLY A 195 9.56 -0.79 -4.13
CA GLY A 195 10.67 -0.03 -3.56
C GLY A 195 10.22 1.27 -2.88
N VAL A 196 9.48 2.12 -3.58
CA VAL A 196 8.93 3.35 -2.99
C VAL A 196 8.01 3.03 -1.82
N ALA A 197 7.19 1.98 -1.94
CA ALA A 197 6.30 1.53 -0.87
C ALA A 197 7.06 1.08 0.39
N ALA A 198 8.21 0.42 0.22
CA ALA A 198 9.11 0.06 1.31
C ALA A 198 9.75 1.31 1.92
N LEU A 199 10.28 2.23 1.10
CA LEU A 199 10.92 3.47 1.56
C LEU A 199 9.95 4.37 2.35
N ASP A 200 8.71 4.56 1.87
CA ASP A 200 7.69 5.32 2.58
C ASP A 200 7.39 4.73 3.97
N ARG A 201 7.30 3.39 4.06
CA ARG A 201 6.99 2.68 5.31
C ARG A 201 8.16 2.68 6.29
N LEU A 202 9.36 2.40 5.79
CA LEU A 202 10.58 2.40 6.59
C LEU A 202 10.90 3.80 7.10
N GLY A 203 10.74 4.81 6.26
CA GLY A 203 10.86 6.19 6.66
C GLY A 203 9.83 6.53 7.73
N ASN A 204 8.54 6.25 7.48
CA ASN A 204 7.50 6.47 8.48
C ASN A 204 7.86 5.80 9.82
N PHE A 205 8.24 4.52 9.83
CA PHE A 205 8.67 3.80 11.02
C PHE A 205 9.88 4.46 11.70
N CYS A 206 10.92 4.85 10.96
CA CYS A 206 12.10 5.53 11.52
C CYS A 206 11.70 6.81 12.26
N PHE A 207 10.72 7.53 11.73
CA PHE A 207 10.24 8.76 12.31
C PHE A 207 9.25 8.51 13.45
N THR A 208 8.27 7.62 13.35
CA THR A 208 7.18 7.42 14.32
C THR A 208 7.45 6.35 15.36
N GLY A 209 8.25 5.33 15.02
CA GLY A 209 8.39 4.10 15.80
C GLY A 209 7.15 3.20 15.75
N ASP A 210 6.17 3.49 14.89
CA ASP A 210 4.91 2.75 14.81
C ASP A 210 5.09 1.44 14.00
N PRO A 211 5.07 0.26 14.65
CA PRO A 211 5.29 -1.01 13.96
C PRO A 211 4.15 -1.38 13.00
N THR A 212 2.96 -0.77 13.12
CA THR A 212 1.80 -1.11 12.28
C THR A 212 2.01 -0.74 10.81
N VAL A 213 2.94 0.17 10.51
CA VAL A 213 3.27 0.56 9.14
C VAL A 213 4.16 -0.46 8.43
N LEU A 214 4.69 -1.46 9.16
CA LEU A 214 5.60 -2.49 8.66
C LEU A 214 4.84 -3.81 8.43
N PRO A 215 4.45 -4.15 7.20
CA PRO A 215 3.73 -5.40 6.92
C PRO A 215 4.68 -6.61 7.08
N PRO A 216 4.54 -7.44 8.13
CA PRO A 216 5.53 -8.47 8.45
C PRO A 216 5.58 -9.57 7.39
N LYS A 217 4.46 -9.85 6.71
CA LYS A 217 4.38 -10.84 5.62
C LYS A 217 5.32 -10.51 4.46
N VAL A 218 5.57 -9.22 4.18
CA VAL A 218 6.49 -8.77 3.10
C VAL A 218 7.89 -8.48 3.62
N LEU A 219 7.98 -7.76 4.75
CA LEU A 219 9.25 -7.24 5.23
C LEU A 219 10.13 -8.29 5.93
N ARG A 220 9.56 -9.39 6.43
CA ARG A 220 10.36 -10.48 7.01
C ARG A 220 11.19 -11.21 5.95
N PRO A 221 10.64 -11.64 4.79
CA PRO A 221 11.43 -12.20 3.68
C PRO A 221 12.52 -11.25 3.14
N LEU A 222 12.30 -9.94 3.23
CA LEU A 222 13.31 -8.92 2.88
C LEU A 222 14.41 -8.76 3.93
N LYS A 223 14.41 -9.55 5.01
CA LYS A 223 15.30 -9.47 6.18
C LYS A 223 15.25 -8.13 6.94
N THR A 224 14.25 -7.30 6.62
CA THR A 224 14.06 -5.99 7.24
C THR A 224 13.72 -6.13 8.72
N MET A 225 12.82 -7.05 9.07
CA MET A 225 12.35 -7.24 10.44
C MET A 225 13.47 -7.76 11.35
N ASP A 226 14.30 -8.66 10.85
CA ASP A 226 15.41 -9.23 11.62
C ASP A 226 16.49 -8.18 11.88
N SER A 227 16.86 -7.40 10.84
CA SER A 227 17.78 -6.27 10.99
C SER A 227 17.30 -5.28 12.04
N LEU A 228 16.01 -4.89 12.01
CA LEU A 228 15.43 -3.98 12.99
C LEU A 228 15.45 -4.56 14.41
N ARG A 229 15.21 -5.87 14.56
CA ARG A 229 15.23 -6.55 15.86
C ARG A 229 16.62 -6.56 16.48
N GLU A 230 17.65 -6.65 15.65
CA GLU A 230 19.06 -6.62 16.05
C GLU A 230 19.60 -5.19 16.24
N GLY A 231 18.74 -4.17 16.12
CA GLY A 231 19.14 -2.75 16.23
C GLY A 231 19.87 -2.22 15.00
N GLY A 232 19.84 -2.95 13.88
CA GLY A 232 20.41 -2.56 12.61
C GLY A 232 19.57 -1.54 11.85
N TRP A 233 20.17 -0.98 10.79
CA TRP A 233 19.48 -0.13 9.84
C TRP A 233 18.44 -0.96 9.05
N PRO A 234 17.23 -0.43 8.75
CA PRO A 234 16.32 -1.04 7.80
C PRO A 234 17.03 -1.57 6.55
N TYR A 235 17.06 -2.89 6.45
CA TYR A 235 17.69 -3.60 5.34
C TYR A 235 16.62 -4.10 4.37
N ILE A 236 16.87 -3.97 3.08
CA ILE A 236 16.04 -4.55 2.03
C ILE A 236 16.96 -5.50 1.26
N SER A 237 16.65 -6.80 1.30
CA SER A 237 17.45 -7.81 0.60
C SER A 237 17.40 -7.59 -0.92
N PRO A 238 18.56 -7.30 -1.58
CA PRO A 238 18.61 -7.11 -3.03
C PRO A 238 18.29 -8.40 -3.80
N ASP A 239 18.45 -9.57 -3.17
CA ASP A 239 18.11 -10.87 -3.75
C ASP A 239 16.60 -11.03 -4.02
N LEU A 240 15.75 -10.29 -3.28
CA LEU A 240 14.30 -10.29 -3.46
C LEU A 240 13.78 -9.00 -4.08
N LEU A 241 14.34 -7.85 -3.70
CA LEU A 241 13.97 -6.54 -4.21
C LEU A 241 15.22 -5.67 -4.37
N ASP A 242 15.67 -5.51 -5.62
CA ASP A 242 16.80 -4.66 -5.96
C ASP A 242 16.34 -3.35 -6.60
N LEU A 243 16.79 -2.23 -6.05
CA LEU A 243 16.45 -0.89 -6.52
C LEU A 243 17.62 -0.19 -7.20
N ARG A 244 18.82 -0.80 -7.19
CA ARG A 244 20.07 -0.11 -7.53
C ARG A 244 20.11 0.37 -8.98
N GLU A 245 19.69 -0.47 -9.94
CA GLU A 245 19.87 -0.20 -11.36
C GLU A 245 18.55 -0.20 -12.15
N GLY A 246 18.45 0.71 -13.14
CA GLY A 246 17.38 0.73 -14.14
C GLY A 246 15.96 0.61 -13.56
N ARG A 247 15.21 -0.36 -14.10
CA ARG A 247 13.83 -0.68 -13.67
C ARG A 247 13.75 -1.47 -12.35
N GLY A 248 14.88 -1.72 -11.70
CA GLY A 248 14.95 -2.59 -10.53
C GLY A 248 14.65 -4.05 -10.85
N PHE A 249 14.75 -4.88 -9.82
CA PHE A 249 14.46 -6.31 -9.90
C PHE A 249 13.59 -6.73 -8.72
N ILE A 250 12.66 -7.66 -8.99
CA ILE A 250 11.84 -8.31 -7.96
C ILE A 250 11.71 -9.80 -8.27
N ASP A 251 12.04 -10.63 -7.29
CA ASP A 251 11.88 -12.08 -7.42
C ASP A 251 10.45 -12.50 -7.05
N LEU A 252 9.58 -12.54 -8.05
CA LEU A 252 8.17 -12.95 -7.90
C LEU A 252 7.98 -14.42 -7.55
N ARG A 253 8.99 -15.28 -7.73
CA ARG A 253 8.90 -16.69 -7.31
C ARG A 253 9.01 -16.81 -5.80
N ARG A 254 9.90 -16.01 -5.21
CA ARG A 254 10.13 -15.96 -3.76
C ARG A 254 9.31 -14.88 -3.06
N TRP A 255 8.61 -14.03 -3.83
CA TRP A 255 7.78 -12.97 -3.29
C TRP A 255 6.59 -13.54 -2.49
N PRO A 256 6.25 -12.95 -1.34
CA PRO A 256 5.11 -13.40 -0.53
C PRO A 256 3.80 -13.34 -1.26
N ARG A 257 2.93 -14.32 -1.02
CA ARG A 257 1.63 -14.46 -1.66
C ARG A 257 0.47 -14.33 -0.67
N LYS A 258 -0.67 -13.92 -1.20
CA LYS A 258 -1.99 -13.97 -0.55
C LYS A 258 -2.55 -15.39 -0.62
N GLU A 259 -3.72 -15.60 -0.02
CA GLU A 259 -4.42 -16.89 -0.02
C GLU A 259 -4.90 -17.31 -1.43
N ASP A 260 -5.11 -16.34 -2.32
CA ASP A 260 -5.49 -16.53 -3.72
C ASP A 260 -4.28 -16.71 -4.66
N GLU A 261 -3.11 -17.06 -4.12
CA GLU A 261 -1.83 -17.20 -4.84
C GLU A 261 -1.29 -15.92 -5.49
N ARG A 262 -1.95 -14.77 -5.34
CA ARG A 262 -1.46 -13.50 -5.90
C ARG A 262 -0.32 -12.92 -5.05
N PRO A 263 0.60 -12.13 -5.62
CA PRO A 263 1.70 -11.53 -4.88
C PRO A 263 1.13 -10.48 -3.93
N LEU A 264 1.66 -10.43 -2.71
CA LEU A 264 1.23 -9.45 -1.72
C LEU A 264 2.00 -8.14 -1.94
N LEU A 265 1.33 -7.14 -2.52
CA LEU A 265 1.93 -5.88 -2.97
C LEU A 265 1.74 -4.76 -1.93
N MET A 266 2.84 -4.15 -1.48
CA MET A 266 2.84 -3.06 -0.51
C MET A 266 2.33 -1.74 -1.08
N HIS A 267 2.50 -1.48 -2.38
CA HIS A 267 2.08 -0.19 -2.94
C HIS A 267 0.55 -0.06 -3.07
N VAL A 268 -0.16 -1.18 -3.23
CA VAL A 268 -1.61 -1.25 -3.48
C VAL A 268 -2.44 -0.60 -2.36
N PRO A 269 -2.21 -0.87 -1.06
CA PRO A 269 -2.90 -0.17 0.03
C PRO A 269 -2.76 1.36 0.01
N SER A 270 -1.59 1.88 -0.42
CA SER A 270 -1.39 3.33 -0.53
C SER A 270 -2.25 3.93 -1.65
N LEU A 271 -2.38 3.23 -2.79
CA LEU A 271 -3.30 3.62 -3.84
C LEU A 271 -4.76 3.56 -3.39
N ALA A 272 -5.14 2.51 -2.65
CA ALA A 272 -6.49 2.37 -2.11
C ALA A 272 -6.84 3.54 -1.18
N TYR A 273 -5.91 3.91 -0.30
CA TYR A 273 -6.07 5.04 0.61
C TYR A 273 -6.22 6.38 -0.13
N HIS A 274 -5.43 6.61 -1.18
CA HIS A 274 -5.42 7.90 -1.85
C HIS A 274 -6.48 8.04 -2.95
N TYR A 275 -6.79 6.98 -3.67
CA TYR A 275 -7.60 7.03 -4.88
C TYR A 275 -8.83 6.12 -4.86
N GLY A 276 -8.94 5.24 -3.85
CA GLY A 276 -10.03 4.29 -3.69
C GLY A 276 -9.68 2.87 -4.17
N SER A 277 -10.51 1.91 -3.76
CA SER A 277 -10.32 0.48 -4.03
C SER A 277 -10.27 0.15 -5.53
N GLN A 278 -11.05 0.84 -6.36
CA GLN A 278 -11.08 0.62 -7.81
C GLN A 278 -9.70 0.84 -8.44
N VAL A 279 -9.04 1.98 -8.16
CA VAL A 279 -7.70 2.27 -8.70
C VAL A 279 -6.65 1.28 -8.20
N ALA A 280 -6.77 0.87 -6.93
CA ALA A 280 -5.87 -0.12 -6.35
C ALA A 280 -5.99 -1.49 -7.02
N THR A 281 -7.23 -1.95 -7.25
CA THR A 281 -7.54 -3.24 -7.89
C THR A 281 -7.13 -3.23 -9.36
N ASN A 282 -7.41 -2.15 -10.08
CA ASN A 282 -6.97 -1.96 -11.47
C ASN A 282 -5.45 -2.04 -11.58
N ARG A 283 -4.73 -1.38 -10.67
CA ARG A 283 -3.27 -1.41 -10.64
C ARG A 283 -2.72 -2.80 -10.35
N GLU A 284 -3.26 -3.47 -9.34
CA GLU A 284 -2.86 -4.84 -8.97
C GLU A 284 -3.05 -5.79 -10.16
N SER A 285 -4.20 -5.70 -10.83
CA SER A 285 -4.53 -6.48 -12.02
C SER A 285 -3.57 -6.18 -13.17
N GLN A 286 -3.37 -4.90 -13.52
CA GLN A 286 -2.44 -4.50 -14.59
C GLN A 286 -1.03 -5.05 -14.38
N LEU A 287 -0.51 -4.99 -13.15
CA LEU A 287 0.82 -5.51 -12.84
C LEU A 287 0.86 -7.04 -12.87
N TRP A 288 -0.19 -7.71 -12.40
CA TRP A 288 -0.34 -9.16 -12.53
C TRP A 288 -0.26 -9.57 -14.00
N PHE A 289 -1.04 -8.94 -14.87
CA PHE A 289 -1.05 -9.27 -16.29
C PHE A 289 0.26 -8.90 -17.01
N ALA A 290 0.86 -7.75 -16.68
CA ALA A 290 2.10 -7.29 -17.32
C ALA A 290 3.34 -8.09 -16.90
N GLU A 291 3.45 -8.49 -15.63
CA GLU A 291 4.67 -9.06 -15.05
C GLU A 291 4.60 -10.58 -14.81
N LEU A 292 3.39 -11.14 -14.62
CA LEU A 292 3.16 -12.57 -14.35
C LEU A 292 2.56 -13.29 -15.55
N GLY A 293 1.68 -12.64 -16.29
CA GLY A 293 1.19 -13.12 -17.58
C GLY A 293 2.27 -13.46 -18.59
N GLY A 294 3.34 -12.64 -18.63
CA GLY A 294 4.50 -12.86 -19.46
C GLY A 294 5.30 -14.14 -19.15
N ARG A 295 5.24 -14.64 -17.91
CA ARG A 295 6.13 -15.70 -17.41
C ARG A 295 5.52 -17.11 -17.51
N ASP A 296 4.19 -17.24 -17.43
CA ASP A 296 3.47 -18.53 -17.53
C ASP A 296 2.97 -18.88 -18.94
N MET A 297 3.25 -18.05 -19.95
CA MET A 297 2.95 -18.32 -21.37
C MET A 297 3.84 -19.41 -22.02
N ARG A 298 4.39 -20.35 -21.23
CA ARG A 298 5.09 -21.53 -21.78
C ARG A 298 4.06 -22.60 -22.18
N GLY A 299 3.44 -22.41 -23.34
CA GLY A 299 2.56 -23.38 -23.99
C GLY A 299 1.10 -22.93 -24.12
N LEU A 300 0.38 -23.53 -25.09
CA LEU A 300 -0.98 -23.16 -25.49
C LEU A 300 -2.00 -23.15 -24.33
N ALA A 301 -1.84 -24.07 -23.37
CA ALA A 301 -2.71 -24.18 -22.19
C ALA A 301 -2.49 -23.04 -21.19
N GLY A 302 -1.24 -22.59 -21.00
CA GLY A 302 -0.91 -21.44 -20.15
C GLY A 302 -1.44 -20.14 -20.76
N THR A 303 -1.32 -19.99 -22.08
CA THR A 303 -1.90 -18.86 -22.82
C THR A 303 -3.42 -18.86 -22.74
N SER A 304 -4.09 -20.01 -22.87
CA SER A 304 -5.56 -20.09 -22.77
C SER A 304 -6.07 -19.74 -21.36
N ARG A 305 -5.41 -20.24 -20.31
CA ARG A 305 -5.78 -19.93 -18.92
C ARG A 305 -5.53 -18.45 -18.60
N PHE A 306 -4.40 -17.91 -19.06
CA PHE A 306 -4.10 -16.49 -18.93
C PHE A 306 -5.14 -15.61 -19.61
N VAL A 307 -5.54 -15.93 -20.84
CA VAL A 307 -6.59 -15.21 -21.57
C VAL A 307 -7.92 -15.30 -20.83
N GLU A 308 -8.28 -16.47 -20.30
CA GLU A 308 -9.49 -16.64 -19.50
C GLU A 308 -9.47 -15.77 -18.22
N GLU A 309 -8.34 -15.73 -17.51
CA GLU A 309 -8.15 -14.88 -16.32
C GLU A 309 -8.20 -13.37 -16.67
N VAL A 310 -7.56 -12.94 -17.77
CA VAL A 310 -7.64 -11.55 -18.27
C VAL A 310 -9.09 -11.16 -18.52
N PHE A 311 -9.84 -11.99 -19.26
CA PHE A 311 -11.23 -11.71 -19.56
C PHE A 311 -12.09 -11.70 -18.30
N ARG A 312 -11.90 -12.68 -17.40
CA ARG A 312 -12.67 -12.80 -16.16
C ARG A 312 -12.43 -11.65 -15.17
N GLU A 313 -11.22 -11.11 -15.10
CA GLU A 313 -10.86 -10.16 -14.04
C GLU A 313 -10.81 -8.70 -14.49
N LEU A 314 -10.29 -8.42 -15.70
CA LEU A 314 -10.29 -7.07 -16.23
C LEU A 314 -11.59 -6.78 -16.96
N TRP A 315 -12.04 -7.71 -17.81
CA TRP A 315 -13.08 -7.39 -18.78
C TRP A 315 -14.48 -7.60 -18.24
N VAL A 316 -14.72 -8.66 -17.46
CA VAL A 316 -16.04 -8.98 -16.93
C VAL A 316 -16.54 -7.88 -15.99
N ASP A 317 -15.73 -7.38 -15.05
CA ASP A 317 -16.19 -6.37 -14.09
C ASP A 317 -16.31 -4.96 -14.69
N ASP A 318 -15.39 -4.58 -15.59
CA ASP A 318 -15.49 -3.32 -16.34
C ASP A 318 -16.69 -3.35 -17.30
N THR A 319 -16.89 -4.44 -18.02
CA THR A 319 -18.05 -4.62 -18.92
C THR A 319 -19.35 -4.69 -18.13
N ARG A 320 -19.35 -5.34 -16.95
CA ARG A 320 -20.50 -5.37 -16.04
C ARG A 320 -20.87 -3.96 -15.60
N SER A 321 -19.91 -3.21 -15.08
CA SER A 321 -20.11 -1.81 -14.66
C SER A 321 -20.60 -0.93 -15.81
N PHE A 322 -20.00 -1.06 -16.99
CA PHE A 322 -20.41 -0.32 -18.18
C PHE A 322 -21.84 -0.63 -18.62
N VAL A 323 -22.19 -1.92 -18.73
CA VAL A 323 -23.53 -2.37 -19.12
C VAL A 323 -24.55 -1.89 -18.09
N SER A 324 -24.28 -2.07 -16.80
CA SER A 324 -25.11 -1.56 -15.71
C SER A 324 -25.34 -0.06 -15.78
N ASP A 325 -24.28 0.73 -15.92
CA ASP A 325 -24.40 2.20 -16.03
C ASP A 325 -25.24 2.62 -17.23
N LYS A 326 -25.07 1.94 -18.39
CA LYS A 326 -25.85 2.23 -19.60
C LYS A 326 -27.31 1.83 -19.47
N LEU A 327 -27.60 0.69 -18.86
CA LEU A 327 -28.96 0.20 -18.64
C LEU A 327 -29.69 1.04 -17.59
N GLN A 328 -29.03 1.41 -16.49
CA GLN A 328 -29.57 2.33 -15.49
C GLN A 328 -29.82 3.73 -16.08
N GLN A 329 -28.91 4.25 -16.91
CA GLN A 329 -29.13 5.52 -17.63
C GLN A 329 -30.35 5.47 -18.55
N ARG A 330 -30.59 4.35 -19.24
CA ARG A 330 -31.78 4.16 -20.10
C ARG A 330 -33.07 4.07 -19.27
N LEU A 331 -33.08 3.25 -18.23
CA LEU A 331 -34.22 3.12 -17.30
C LEU A 331 -34.59 4.45 -16.67
N ASN A 332 -33.60 5.29 -16.34
CA ASN A 332 -33.83 6.61 -15.75
C ASN A 332 -34.20 7.70 -16.78
N ARG A 333 -33.84 7.54 -18.06
CA ARG A 333 -34.26 8.44 -19.16
C ARG A 333 -35.72 8.24 -19.54
N GLY A 334 -36.23 7.01 -19.53
CA GLY A 334 -37.65 6.71 -19.76
C GLY A 334 -38.60 7.32 -18.72
N VAL A 335 -38.09 7.67 -17.53
CA VAL A 335 -38.88 8.31 -16.46
C VAL A 335 -38.91 9.84 -16.57
N ARG A 336 -37.95 10.47 -17.28
CA ARG A 336 -37.83 11.95 -17.35
C ARG A 336 -38.23 12.57 -18.69
N GLY A 337 -38.17 11.82 -19.78
CA GLY A 337 -38.71 12.26 -21.06
C GLY A 337 -40.16 11.80 -21.15
N GLY A 338 -41.12 12.70 -20.94
CA GLY A 338 -42.55 12.43 -21.06
C GLY A 338 -43.01 12.11 -22.49
N GLN A 339 -42.36 11.16 -23.17
CA GLN A 339 -42.81 10.56 -24.41
C GLN A 339 -43.64 9.34 -24.08
N THR A 340 -44.94 9.55 -24.17
CA THR A 340 -46.02 8.58 -24.32
C THR A 340 -45.72 7.60 -25.46
N SER A 341 -44.99 6.54 -25.17
CA SER A 341 -45.21 5.22 -25.77
C SER A 341 -44.73 4.17 -24.77
N MET A 342 -45.61 3.21 -24.48
CA MET A 342 -45.52 2.21 -23.41
C MET A 342 -45.77 2.75 -21.99
N LYS A 343 -46.97 2.43 -21.46
CA LYS A 343 -47.11 2.08 -20.06
C LYS A 343 -46.19 0.88 -19.79
N ALA A 344 -44.90 1.13 -19.55
CA ALA A 344 -44.09 0.15 -18.86
C ALA A 344 -44.66 0.11 -17.45
N ASP A 345 -45.46 -0.92 -17.15
CA ASP A 345 -46.05 -1.11 -15.83
C ASP A 345 -44.96 -0.92 -14.77
N GLN A 346 -45.31 -0.27 -13.66
CA GLN A 346 -44.40 -0.07 -12.54
C GLN A 346 -43.84 -1.43 -12.05
N ALA A 347 -44.62 -2.50 -12.24
CA ALA A 347 -44.21 -3.89 -12.06
C ALA A 347 -43.12 -4.34 -13.05
N THR A 348 -43.23 -4.00 -14.34
CA THR A 348 -42.22 -4.31 -15.37
C THR A 348 -40.91 -3.57 -15.10
N LEU A 349 -40.96 -2.28 -14.73
CA LEU A 349 -39.76 -1.52 -14.36
C LEU A 349 -39.09 -2.07 -13.08
N ALA A 350 -39.88 -2.54 -12.11
CA ALA A 350 -39.37 -3.21 -10.93
C ALA A 350 -38.72 -4.57 -11.28
N LYS A 351 -39.32 -5.32 -12.19
CA LYS A 351 -38.81 -6.60 -12.70
C LYS A 351 -37.49 -6.43 -13.46
N THR A 352 -37.39 -5.42 -14.33
CA THR A 352 -36.15 -5.11 -15.06
C THR A 352 -35.02 -4.65 -14.13
N ARG A 353 -35.34 -3.85 -13.08
CA ARG A 353 -34.34 -3.47 -12.06
C ARG A 353 -33.87 -4.66 -11.22
N ALA A 354 -34.80 -5.56 -10.87
CA ALA A 354 -34.46 -6.79 -10.16
C ALA A 354 -33.58 -7.72 -11.00
N ALA A 355 -33.91 -7.90 -12.29
CA ALA A 355 -33.10 -8.68 -13.23
C ALA A 355 -31.70 -8.09 -13.42
N LEU A 356 -31.58 -6.77 -13.51
CA LEU A 356 -30.28 -6.09 -13.58
C LEU A 356 -29.47 -6.28 -12.30
N SER A 357 -30.10 -6.17 -11.12
CA SER A 357 -29.43 -6.38 -9.83
C SER A 357 -28.99 -7.85 -9.63
N GLU A 358 -29.81 -8.81 -10.06
CA GLU A 358 -29.48 -10.24 -10.05
C GLU A 358 -28.33 -10.56 -11.02
N TRP A 359 -28.31 -9.90 -12.18
CA TRP A 359 -27.22 -9.99 -13.15
C TRP A 359 -25.91 -9.38 -12.62
N GLU A 360 -25.98 -8.21 -11.99
CA GLU A 360 -24.85 -7.54 -11.32
C GLU A 360 -24.25 -8.41 -10.20
N ALA A 361 -25.09 -9.05 -9.40
CA ALA A 361 -24.68 -9.92 -8.30
C ALA A 361 -24.20 -11.31 -8.75
N SER A 362 -24.32 -11.63 -10.04
CA SER A 362 -23.95 -12.94 -10.59
C SER A 362 -22.44 -13.18 -10.60
N TRP A 363 -22.03 -14.42 -10.29
CA TRP A 363 -20.64 -14.87 -10.48
C TRP A 363 -20.26 -15.06 -11.97
N ASN A 364 -21.25 -15.27 -12.85
CA ASN A 364 -21.06 -15.35 -14.30
C ASN A 364 -22.17 -14.56 -15.02
N PRO A 365 -22.05 -13.22 -15.14
CA PRO A 365 -23.09 -12.39 -15.74
C PRO A 365 -23.29 -12.68 -17.24
N PHE A 366 -22.22 -13.08 -17.94
CA PHE A 366 -22.22 -13.22 -19.39
C PHE A 366 -22.54 -14.64 -19.90
N SER A 367 -23.01 -15.52 -19.02
CA SER A 367 -23.59 -16.80 -19.48
C SER A 367 -24.80 -16.53 -20.38
N TRP A 368 -24.96 -17.34 -21.44
CA TRP A 368 -26.05 -17.19 -22.41
C TRP A 368 -27.42 -17.08 -21.75
N SER A 369 -27.73 -17.92 -20.76
CA SER A 369 -29.00 -17.90 -20.02
C SER A 369 -29.26 -16.62 -19.24
N LYS A 370 -28.22 -16.02 -18.63
CA LYS A 370 -28.35 -14.75 -17.90
C LYS A 370 -28.38 -13.55 -18.82
N PHE A 371 -27.67 -13.62 -19.94
CA PHE A 371 -27.76 -12.62 -20.99
C PHE A 371 -29.13 -12.64 -21.66
N GLU A 372 -29.67 -13.81 -21.99
CA GLU A 372 -31.04 -13.99 -22.49
C GLU A 372 -32.05 -13.40 -21.52
N ARG A 373 -32.00 -13.76 -20.24
CA ARG A 373 -32.92 -13.23 -19.23
C ARG A 373 -32.80 -11.71 -19.04
N LEU A 374 -31.59 -11.16 -19.08
CA LEU A 374 -31.40 -9.71 -19.07
C LEU A 374 -31.96 -9.07 -20.35
N SER A 375 -31.75 -9.71 -21.50
CA SER A 375 -32.21 -9.23 -22.81
C SER A 375 -33.73 -9.32 -22.99
N GLU A 376 -34.39 -10.34 -22.46
CA GLU A 376 -35.85 -10.45 -22.50
C GLU A 376 -36.52 -9.36 -21.65
N GLU A 377 -35.93 -9.03 -20.51
CA GLU A 377 -36.46 -8.04 -19.56
C GLU A 377 -36.06 -6.58 -19.91
N VAL A 378 -35.01 -6.39 -20.71
CA VAL A 378 -34.44 -5.07 -21.09
C VAL A 378 -34.62 -4.73 -22.57
N LEU A 379 -34.60 -5.73 -23.47
CA LEU A 379 -34.69 -5.62 -24.94
C LEU A 379 -36.03 -6.10 -25.49
N SER A 380 -37.09 -6.21 -24.67
CA SER A 380 -38.48 -6.27 -25.16
C SER A 380 -38.93 -4.99 -25.91
N VAL A 381 -38.00 -4.07 -26.15
CA VAL A 381 -38.10 -2.95 -27.08
C VAL A 381 -37.01 -3.13 -28.16
N ASP A 382 -37.44 -3.63 -29.32
CA ASP A 382 -36.73 -3.76 -30.62
C ASP A 382 -35.30 -4.33 -30.61
N THR A 383 -35.22 -5.67 -30.61
CA THR A 383 -33.99 -6.46 -30.82
C THR A 383 -33.34 -6.30 -32.21
N GLU A 384 -34.06 -5.80 -33.22
CA GLU A 384 -33.56 -5.72 -34.60
C GLU A 384 -32.50 -4.62 -34.80
N GLU A 385 -32.68 -3.45 -34.20
CA GLU A 385 -31.77 -2.31 -34.41
C GLU A 385 -30.42 -2.50 -33.69
N MET A 386 -30.42 -3.22 -32.57
CA MET A 386 -29.22 -3.48 -31.77
C MET A 386 -28.31 -4.53 -32.41
N MET A 387 -28.86 -5.60 -33.01
CA MET A 387 -28.09 -6.59 -33.75
C MET A 387 -27.46 -6.01 -35.02
N ILE A 388 -28.15 -5.07 -35.69
CA ILE A 388 -27.63 -4.36 -36.87
C ILE A 388 -26.50 -3.39 -36.50
N LYS A 389 -26.58 -2.70 -35.36
CA LYS A 389 -25.52 -1.80 -34.86
C LYS A 389 -24.32 -2.57 -34.29
N ALA A 390 -24.54 -3.64 -33.55
CA ALA A 390 -23.46 -4.51 -33.06
C ALA A 390 -22.70 -5.17 -34.23
N GLY A 391 -23.41 -5.67 -35.25
CA GLY A 391 -22.81 -6.19 -36.48
C GLY A 391 -22.12 -5.13 -37.37
N ARG A 392 -22.36 -3.83 -37.13
CA ARG A 392 -21.63 -2.72 -37.78
C ARG A 392 -20.33 -2.41 -37.04
N LEU A 393 -20.38 -2.30 -35.71
CA LEU A 393 -19.21 -2.11 -34.84
C LEU A 393 -18.16 -3.23 -34.97
N TRP A 394 -18.59 -4.47 -35.21
CA TRP A 394 -17.67 -5.60 -35.41
C TRP A 394 -16.98 -5.57 -36.78
N ARG A 395 -17.63 -5.00 -37.81
CA ARG A 395 -17.04 -4.79 -39.14
C ARG A 395 -16.05 -3.63 -39.16
N ASP A 396 -16.33 -2.55 -38.43
CA ASP A 396 -15.45 -1.38 -38.33
C ASP A 396 -14.15 -1.65 -37.56
N HIS A 397 -14.11 -2.73 -36.77
CA HIS A 397 -12.91 -3.25 -36.10
C HIS A 397 -12.22 -4.42 -36.83
N GLY A 398 -12.60 -4.71 -38.07
CA GLY A 398 -11.85 -5.61 -38.96
C GLY A 398 -12.13 -7.10 -38.80
N TRP A 399 -13.19 -7.51 -38.09
CA TRP A 399 -13.55 -8.92 -37.95
C TRP A 399 -14.81 -9.24 -38.76
N THR A 400 -14.67 -10.12 -39.77
CA THR A 400 -15.80 -10.58 -40.58
C THR A 400 -16.24 -11.99 -40.16
N LEU A 401 -17.50 -12.13 -39.75
CA LEU A 401 -18.19 -13.42 -39.68
C LEU A 401 -18.67 -13.79 -41.10
N ARG A 402 -18.00 -14.74 -41.77
CA ARG A 402 -18.60 -15.42 -42.93
C ARG A 402 -19.51 -16.53 -42.42
N GLY A 403 -20.81 -16.24 -42.36
CA GLY A 403 -21.83 -17.30 -42.36
C GLY A 403 -22.14 -17.72 -43.80
N ARG A 404 -21.89 -18.99 -44.13
CA ARG A 404 -22.52 -19.69 -45.25
C ARG A 404 -23.48 -20.73 -44.68
N SER A 405 -24.75 -20.60 -45.00
CA SER A 405 -25.71 -21.71 -45.10
C SER A 405 -26.32 -21.56 -46.50
N THR A 406 -26.36 -22.53 -47.41
CA THR A 406 -26.64 -23.96 -47.30
C THR A 406 -26.10 -24.71 -48.54
N GLY A 407 -25.96 -26.03 -48.38
CA GLY A 407 -25.52 -27.09 -49.31
C GLY A 407 -25.31 -26.82 -50.80
N HIS A 408 -24.11 -27.12 -51.29
CA HIS A 408 -23.81 -28.24 -52.21
C HIS A 408 -22.28 -28.41 -52.37
N SER A 409 -21.85 -29.67 -52.35
CA SER A 409 -20.57 -30.28 -52.76
C SER A 409 -19.34 -29.43 -53.14
N LYS A 410 -18.22 -29.80 -52.49
CA LYS A 410 -16.83 -29.98 -52.99
C LYS A 410 -15.80 -28.84 -53.06
N ASP A 411 -14.63 -29.29 -52.59
CA ASP A 411 -13.24 -28.97 -52.89
C ASP A 411 -12.56 -27.69 -52.36
N ILE A 412 -11.54 -27.95 -51.55
CA ILE A 412 -10.55 -27.01 -51.03
C ILE A 412 -9.49 -26.83 -52.13
N THR A 413 -9.40 -25.63 -52.69
CA THR A 413 -8.17 -25.17 -53.34
C THR A 413 -7.78 -23.81 -52.82
N ARG A 414 -6.49 -23.72 -52.49
CA ARG A 414 -5.77 -22.57 -51.93
C ARG A 414 -5.29 -21.68 -53.09
N SER A 415 -5.55 -20.38 -53.04
CA SER A 415 -4.81 -19.41 -53.86
C SER A 415 -4.32 -18.25 -53.00
N ARG A 416 -3.14 -17.76 -53.41
CA ARG A 416 -2.14 -16.99 -52.68
C ARG A 416 -2.60 -15.65 -52.11
#